data_AF-A0A7W0T221-F1
#
_entry.id   AF-A0A7W0T221-F1
#
_cell.length_a   1.000
_cell.length_b   1.000
_cell.length_c   1.000
_cell.angle_alpha   90.00
_cell.angle_beta   90.00
_cell.angle_gamma   90.00
#
_symmetry.space_group_name_H-M   'P 1'
#
loop_
_entity.id
_entity.type
_entity.pdbx_description
1 polymer ?
#
loop_
_entity_poly.entity_id
_entity_poly.type
_entity_poly.pdbx_seq_one_letter_code
_entity_poly.pdbx_strand_id
1 'polypeptide(L)'
;VFVVLPADQHITDEAAFTRVLAQGLAAVEVDDVIGTLGITPTRAETGFGYLEVAAATPETVVPVLRFVEKPDRETAERYVASGTYLWNAGIFFASAKRIMTELETHVPPIGRAVQDIVAGKVAAADIYPTLTSISIDHAVMERATRVVTIPASVGWDDVGSWAALPALLGADADGNTLTELALVVDGHGNIVIGDDATLIATVGLSDVVVIKAGDAMLVIRKDAAQDVRKVVEALSARGLARYL
;
A
#
# COMPACT_ATOMS: atom_id res chain seq x y z
N VAL A 1 -14.99 -13.81 -12.41
CA VAL A 1 -14.49 -12.73 -11.51
C VAL A 1 -13.04 -13.02 -11.15
N PHE A 2 -12.28 -12.04 -10.69
CA PHE A 2 -10.90 -12.21 -10.27
C PHE A 2 -10.60 -11.35 -9.05
N VAL A 3 -9.48 -11.65 -8.40
CA VAL A 3 -8.86 -10.85 -7.35
C VAL A 3 -7.51 -10.34 -7.84
N VAL A 4 -7.16 -9.10 -7.51
CA VAL A 4 -5.85 -8.49 -7.72
C VAL A 4 -5.23 -8.28 -6.35
N LEU A 5 -4.00 -8.79 -6.18
CA LEU A 5 -3.26 -8.76 -4.93
C LEU A 5 -1.89 -8.13 -5.20
N PRO A 6 -1.48 -7.11 -4.42
CA PRO A 6 -0.08 -6.69 -4.35
C PRO A 6 0.79 -7.84 -3.84
N ALA A 7 2.03 -7.93 -4.31
CA ALA A 7 2.94 -9.03 -3.98
C ALA A 7 3.85 -8.75 -2.78
N ASP A 8 3.82 -7.51 -2.29
CA ASP A 8 4.74 -6.90 -1.34
C ASP A 8 4.10 -6.58 0.02
N GLN A 9 2.90 -7.09 0.27
CA GLN A 9 2.18 -6.89 1.53
C GLN A 9 2.36 -8.06 2.50
N HIS A 10 2.17 -7.77 3.79
CA HIS A 10 2.20 -8.78 4.84
C HIS A 10 0.81 -8.98 5.44
N ILE A 11 0.45 -10.25 5.65
CA ILE A 11 -0.80 -10.69 6.26
C ILE A 11 -0.45 -11.70 7.35
N THR A 12 -0.80 -11.43 8.61
CA THR A 12 -0.51 -12.37 9.70
C THR A 12 -1.61 -13.41 9.93
N ASP A 13 -2.88 -13.11 9.62
CA ASP A 13 -4.01 -14.04 9.73
C ASP A 13 -4.48 -14.51 8.34
N GLU A 14 -3.76 -15.49 7.78
CA GLU A 14 -4.06 -16.08 6.47
C GLU A 14 -5.46 -16.72 6.40
N ALA A 15 -5.95 -17.25 7.52
CA ALA A 15 -7.26 -17.90 7.57
C ALA A 15 -8.38 -16.88 7.48
N ALA A 16 -8.29 -15.77 8.22
CA ALA A 16 -9.20 -14.64 8.10
C ALA A 16 -9.13 -14.01 6.71
N PHE A 17 -7.93 -13.83 6.19
CA PHE A 17 -7.73 -13.28 4.86
C PHE A 17 -8.42 -14.12 3.78
N THR A 18 -8.23 -15.44 3.79
CA THR A 18 -8.87 -16.36 2.83
C THR A 18 -10.40 -16.28 2.90
N ARG A 19 -10.99 -16.18 4.11
CA ARG A 19 -12.44 -16.00 4.26
C ARG A 19 -12.92 -14.70 3.63
N VAL A 20 -12.22 -13.60 3.87
CA VAL A 20 -12.57 -12.29 3.33
C VAL A 20 -12.42 -12.26 1.80
N LEU A 21 -11.37 -12.88 1.25
CA LEU A 21 -11.22 -13.00 -0.20
C LEU A 21 -12.40 -13.75 -0.84
N ALA A 22 -12.85 -14.84 -0.23
CA ALA A 22 -14.00 -15.60 -0.71
C ALA A 22 -15.29 -14.77 -0.68
N GLN A 23 -15.52 -13.98 0.38
CA GLN A 23 -16.66 -13.05 0.48
C GLN A 23 -16.60 -11.97 -0.61
N GLY A 24 -15.42 -11.39 -0.86
CA GLY A 24 -15.21 -10.36 -1.89
C GLY A 24 -15.51 -10.87 -3.28
N LEU A 25 -15.02 -12.07 -3.61
CA LEU A 25 -15.32 -12.74 -4.88
C LEU A 25 -16.81 -13.04 -5.04
N ALA A 26 -17.46 -13.55 -3.99
CA ALA A 26 -18.89 -13.85 -4.02
C ALA A 26 -19.73 -12.57 -4.27
N ALA A 27 -19.35 -11.44 -3.66
CA ALA A 27 -20.05 -10.18 -3.85
C ALA A 27 -20.00 -9.68 -5.29
N VAL A 28 -18.81 -9.70 -5.92
CA VAL A 28 -18.63 -9.23 -7.30
C VAL A 28 -19.12 -10.22 -8.37
N GLU A 29 -19.42 -11.46 -7.96
CA GLU A 29 -20.03 -12.45 -8.84
C GLU A 29 -21.54 -12.25 -8.96
N VAL A 30 -22.19 -11.83 -7.88
CA VAL A 30 -23.63 -11.55 -7.84
C VAL A 30 -23.95 -10.15 -8.33
N ASP A 31 -23.18 -9.15 -7.90
CA ASP A 31 -23.42 -7.74 -8.20
C ASP A 31 -22.39 -7.17 -9.17
N ASP A 32 -22.82 -6.30 -10.08
CA ASP A 32 -21.93 -5.58 -11.00
C ASP A 32 -21.19 -4.43 -10.28
N VAL A 33 -20.30 -4.77 -9.37
CA VAL A 33 -19.52 -3.85 -8.50
C VAL A 33 -18.04 -4.17 -8.55
N ILE A 34 -17.21 -3.22 -8.09
CA ILE A 34 -15.79 -3.45 -7.77
C ILE A 34 -15.69 -3.56 -6.25
N GLY A 35 -15.14 -4.68 -5.78
CA GLY A 35 -14.81 -4.87 -4.37
C GLY A 35 -13.41 -4.38 -4.04
N THR A 36 -13.20 -3.90 -2.82
CA THR A 36 -11.89 -3.68 -2.20
C THR A 36 -11.85 -4.28 -0.79
N LEU A 37 -10.66 -4.32 -0.19
CA LEU A 37 -10.44 -4.70 1.20
C LEU A 37 -10.15 -3.45 2.04
N GLY A 38 -10.96 -3.22 3.07
CA GLY A 38 -10.84 -2.06 3.95
C GLY A 38 -10.20 -2.46 5.28
N ILE A 39 -9.12 -1.80 5.69
CA ILE A 39 -8.45 -2.06 6.96
C ILE A 39 -8.75 -0.94 7.95
N THR A 40 -9.04 -1.28 9.21
CA THR A 40 -9.28 -0.29 10.26
C THR A 40 -8.01 0.55 10.49
N PRO A 41 -8.06 1.88 10.31
CA PRO A 41 -6.91 2.74 10.51
C PRO A 41 -6.48 2.76 11.98
N THR A 42 -5.18 2.60 12.22
CA THR A 42 -4.58 2.74 13.57
C THR A 42 -3.80 4.03 13.73
N ARG A 43 -3.58 4.77 12.63
CA ARG A 43 -2.88 6.06 12.60
C ARG A 43 -3.34 6.88 11.39
N ALA A 44 -2.98 8.16 11.36
CA ALA A 44 -3.18 9.03 10.21
C ALA A 44 -2.08 8.79 9.15
N GLU A 45 -2.19 7.73 8.36
CA GLU A 45 -1.19 7.42 7.32
C GLU A 45 -1.45 8.21 6.04
N THR A 46 -0.53 9.06 5.60
CA THR A 46 -0.70 9.87 4.37
C THR A 46 -0.30 9.10 3.11
N GLY A 47 0.38 7.97 3.25
CA GLY A 47 0.78 7.10 2.14
C GLY A 47 -0.31 6.18 1.60
N PHE A 48 -1.46 6.05 2.29
CA PHE A 48 -2.52 5.11 1.93
C PHE A 48 -3.73 5.80 1.31
N GLY A 49 -4.49 5.03 0.53
CA GLY A 49 -5.86 5.39 0.16
C GLY A 49 -6.81 5.20 1.34
N TYR A 50 -7.88 5.99 1.36
CA TYR A 50 -8.94 5.94 2.37
C TYR A 50 -10.30 5.70 1.72
N LEU A 51 -11.12 4.88 2.38
CA LEU A 51 -12.45 4.44 1.96
C LEU A 51 -13.47 4.94 2.99
N GLU A 52 -14.32 5.88 2.61
CA GLU A 52 -15.44 6.32 3.44
C GLU A 52 -16.57 5.30 3.39
N VAL A 53 -17.07 4.88 4.55
CA VAL A 53 -18.20 3.96 4.68
C VAL A 53 -19.22 4.51 5.67
N ALA A 54 -20.51 4.20 5.45
CA ALA A 54 -21.56 4.59 6.39
C ALA A 54 -21.46 3.81 7.73
N ALA A 55 -21.07 2.54 7.64
CA ALA A 55 -20.83 1.67 8.79
C ALA A 55 -19.79 0.61 8.42
N ALA A 56 -18.72 0.50 9.21
CA ALA A 56 -17.70 -0.53 9.05
C ALA A 56 -18.10 -1.79 9.83
N THR A 57 -19.03 -2.57 9.29
CA THR A 57 -19.40 -3.87 9.88
C THR A 57 -18.33 -4.90 9.51
N PRO A 58 -17.64 -5.54 10.48
CA PRO A 58 -16.59 -6.51 10.19
C PRO A 58 -17.08 -7.66 9.30
N GLU A 59 -16.22 -8.11 8.38
CA GLU A 59 -16.47 -9.23 7.46
C GLU A 59 -17.83 -9.14 6.74
N THR A 60 -18.30 -7.92 6.48
CA THR A 60 -19.55 -7.65 5.77
C THR A 60 -19.28 -6.72 4.59
N VAL A 61 -19.81 -7.06 3.42
CA VAL A 61 -19.71 -6.22 2.23
C VAL A 61 -20.54 -4.96 2.45
N VAL A 62 -19.89 -3.79 2.39
CA VAL A 62 -20.53 -2.48 2.57
C VAL A 62 -20.21 -1.54 1.41
N PRO A 63 -21.12 -0.64 1.01
CA PRO A 63 -20.84 0.37 -0.01
C PRO A 63 -19.74 1.34 0.41
N VAL A 64 -18.83 1.66 -0.52
CA VAL A 64 -17.89 2.76 -0.37
C VAL A 64 -18.56 4.04 -0.85
N LEU A 65 -18.67 5.02 0.04
CA LEU A 65 -19.27 6.33 -0.26
C LEU A 65 -18.28 7.22 -0.99
N ARG A 66 -16.99 7.10 -0.66
CA ARG A 66 -15.91 7.90 -1.23
C ARG A 66 -14.60 7.14 -1.16
N PHE A 67 -13.83 7.21 -2.23
CA PHE A 67 -12.43 6.80 -2.28
C PHE A 67 -11.56 8.05 -2.35
N VAL A 68 -10.52 8.13 -1.53
CA VAL A 68 -9.56 9.25 -1.51
C VAL A 68 -8.15 8.70 -1.47
N GLU A 69 -7.32 8.98 -2.47
CA GLU A 69 -5.93 8.55 -2.48
C GLU A 69 -5.01 9.56 -1.77
N LYS A 70 -4.21 9.09 -0.81
CA LYS A 70 -3.07 9.81 -0.20
C LYS A 70 -3.41 11.24 0.26
N PRO A 71 -4.31 11.39 1.25
CA PRO A 71 -4.67 12.69 1.79
C PRO A 71 -3.48 13.37 2.50
N ASP A 72 -3.57 14.69 2.67
CA ASP A 72 -2.66 15.41 3.57
C ASP A 72 -2.84 14.95 5.04
N ARG A 73 -1.87 15.31 5.88
CA ARG A 73 -1.81 14.87 7.30
C ARG A 73 -3.06 15.27 8.09
N GLU A 74 -3.50 16.53 7.96
CA GLU A 74 -4.65 17.06 8.69
C GLU A 74 -5.94 16.33 8.27
N THR A 75 -6.07 16.04 6.98
CA THR A 75 -7.20 15.28 6.43
C THR A 75 -7.17 13.82 6.90
N ALA A 76 -6.01 13.16 6.91
CA ALA A 76 -5.86 11.81 7.44
C ALA A 76 -6.23 11.73 8.93
N GLU A 77 -5.82 12.72 9.74
CA GLU A 77 -6.19 12.81 11.16
C GLU A 77 -7.71 12.92 11.34
N ARG A 78 -8.39 13.74 10.53
CA ARG A 78 -9.86 13.81 10.54
C ARG A 78 -10.52 12.49 10.18
N TYR A 79 -10.01 11.78 9.17
CA TYR A 79 -10.56 10.49 8.74
C TYR A 79 -10.46 9.42 9.82
N VAL A 80 -9.32 9.35 10.51
CA VAL A 80 -9.14 8.43 11.63
C VAL A 80 -10.05 8.80 12.80
N ALA A 81 -10.11 10.10 13.14
CA ALA A 81 -10.93 10.58 14.24
C ALA A 81 -12.45 10.39 14.01
N SER A 82 -12.91 10.38 12.76
CA SER A 82 -14.33 10.15 12.46
C SER A 82 -14.76 8.70 12.69
N GLY A 83 -13.83 7.74 12.59
CA GLY A 83 -14.13 6.31 12.65
C GLY A 83 -14.97 5.77 11.47
N THR A 84 -15.21 6.59 10.44
CA THR A 84 -16.01 6.24 9.26
C THR A 84 -15.16 5.93 8.03
N TYR A 85 -13.83 5.96 8.17
CA TYR A 85 -12.92 5.65 7.10
C TYR A 85 -12.11 4.39 7.39
N LEU A 86 -11.84 3.64 6.33
CA LEU A 86 -10.94 2.50 6.29
C LEU A 86 -9.73 2.84 5.42
N TRP A 87 -8.59 2.20 5.65
CA TRP A 87 -7.50 2.20 4.67
C TRP A 87 -7.85 1.28 3.50
N ASN A 88 -7.51 1.70 2.29
CA ASN A 88 -7.52 0.85 1.10
C ASN A 88 -6.29 -0.06 1.12
N ALA A 89 -6.49 -1.37 1.16
CA ALA A 89 -5.39 -2.34 1.16
C ALA A 89 -4.76 -2.56 -0.22
N GLY A 90 -5.19 -1.86 -1.28
CA GLY A 90 -4.72 -2.11 -2.65
C GLY A 90 -5.13 -3.47 -3.23
N ILE A 91 -6.07 -4.16 -2.58
CA ILE A 91 -6.61 -5.45 -2.99
C ILE A 91 -7.98 -5.22 -3.62
N PHE A 92 -8.19 -5.74 -4.83
CA PHE A 92 -9.42 -5.52 -5.59
C PHE A 92 -10.07 -6.81 -6.05
N PHE A 93 -11.40 -6.82 -6.05
CA PHE A 93 -12.24 -7.87 -6.61
C PHE A 93 -13.04 -7.28 -7.75
N ALA A 94 -13.08 -7.94 -8.90
CA ALA A 94 -13.93 -7.46 -10.00
C ALA A 94 -14.27 -8.54 -11.03
N SER A 95 -15.25 -8.22 -11.86
CA SER A 95 -15.42 -8.88 -13.16
C SER A 95 -14.58 -8.16 -14.23
N ALA A 96 -14.07 -8.91 -15.21
CA ALA A 96 -13.36 -8.32 -16.36
C ALA A 96 -14.24 -7.32 -17.10
N LYS A 97 -15.54 -7.62 -17.24
CA LYS A 97 -16.52 -6.71 -17.83
C LYS A 97 -16.57 -5.37 -17.08
N ARG A 98 -16.75 -5.40 -15.76
CA ARG A 98 -16.86 -4.18 -14.93
C ARG A 98 -15.61 -3.31 -15.04
N ILE A 99 -14.42 -3.91 -14.93
CA ILE A 99 -13.15 -3.18 -15.05
C ILE A 99 -12.99 -2.59 -16.45
N MET A 100 -13.30 -3.34 -17.51
CA MET A 100 -13.26 -2.80 -18.87
C MET A 100 -14.21 -1.62 -19.05
N THR A 101 -15.43 -1.69 -18.49
CA THR A 101 -16.37 -0.57 -18.50
C THR A 101 -15.81 0.68 -17.79
N GLU A 102 -15.16 0.52 -16.63
CA GLU A 102 -14.52 1.66 -15.96
C GLU A 102 -13.35 2.23 -16.76
N LEU A 103 -12.49 1.37 -17.34
CA LEU A 103 -11.36 1.80 -18.17
C LEU A 103 -11.82 2.55 -19.42
N GLU A 104 -12.84 2.05 -20.11
CA GLU A 104 -13.43 2.72 -21.28
C GLU A 104 -14.06 4.07 -20.93
N THR A 105 -14.62 4.20 -19.73
CA THR A 105 -15.27 5.42 -19.27
C THR A 105 -14.27 6.48 -18.82
N HIS A 106 -13.28 6.07 -18.01
CA HIS A 106 -12.40 7.00 -17.30
C HIS A 106 -11.03 7.17 -17.94
N VAL A 107 -10.52 6.13 -18.62
CA VAL A 107 -9.24 6.17 -19.34
C VAL A 107 -9.35 5.49 -20.72
N PRO A 108 -10.19 6.01 -21.63
CA PRO A 108 -10.50 5.35 -22.90
C PRO A 108 -9.27 4.91 -23.75
N PRO A 109 -8.13 5.63 -23.76
CA PRO A 109 -6.92 5.16 -24.44
C PRO A 109 -6.41 3.81 -23.90
N ILE A 110 -6.38 3.63 -22.58
CA ILE A 110 -5.97 2.37 -21.95
C ILE A 110 -6.99 1.27 -22.24
N GLY A 111 -8.28 1.56 -22.11
CA GLY A 111 -9.34 0.59 -22.42
C GLY A 111 -9.24 0.06 -23.85
N ARG A 112 -9.05 0.95 -24.83
CA ARG A 112 -8.83 0.56 -26.24
C ARG A 112 -7.56 -0.27 -26.44
N ALA A 113 -6.45 0.13 -25.81
CA ALA A 113 -5.20 -0.61 -25.89
C ALA A 113 -5.35 -2.06 -25.38
N VAL A 114 -6.03 -2.25 -24.24
CA VAL A 114 -6.31 -3.59 -23.69
C VAL A 114 -7.15 -4.41 -24.68
N GLN A 115 -8.20 -3.82 -25.28
CA GLN A 115 -9.00 -4.51 -26.29
C GLN A 115 -8.19 -4.93 -27.52
N ASP A 116 -7.31 -4.05 -28.02
CA ASP A 116 -6.49 -4.33 -29.20
C ASP A 116 -5.44 -5.41 -28.93
N ILE A 117 -4.86 -5.43 -27.72
CA ILE A 117 -3.95 -6.51 -27.27
C ILE A 117 -4.70 -7.85 -27.23
N VAL A 118 -5.86 -7.89 -26.57
CA VAL A 118 -6.66 -9.14 -26.45
C VAL A 118 -7.14 -9.64 -27.81
N ALA A 119 -7.46 -8.72 -28.74
CA ALA A 119 -7.83 -9.06 -30.11
C ALA A 119 -6.64 -9.47 -31.00
N GLY A 120 -5.40 -9.41 -30.49
CA GLY A 120 -4.19 -9.75 -31.24
C GLY A 120 -3.84 -8.73 -32.34
N LYS A 121 -4.37 -7.51 -32.29
CA LYS A 121 -4.08 -6.46 -33.28
C LYS A 121 -2.72 -5.80 -33.06
N VAL A 122 -2.24 -5.78 -31.82
CA VAL A 122 -0.96 -5.18 -31.42
C VAL A 122 -0.35 -6.00 -30.29
N ALA A 123 0.98 -6.12 -30.27
CA ALA A 123 1.66 -6.74 -29.15
C ALA A 123 1.68 -5.77 -27.96
N ALA A 124 1.52 -6.30 -26.74
CA ALA A 124 1.57 -5.48 -25.53
C ALA A 124 2.88 -4.68 -25.45
N ALA A 125 4.01 -5.29 -25.84
CA ALA A 125 5.32 -4.63 -25.81
C ALA A 125 5.41 -3.36 -26.69
N ASP A 126 4.62 -3.29 -27.76
CA ASP A 126 4.66 -2.15 -28.69
C ASP A 126 3.78 -0.98 -28.21
N ILE A 127 2.61 -1.29 -27.64
CA ILE A 127 1.64 -0.28 -27.23
C ILE A 127 1.85 0.20 -25.79
N TYR A 128 2.28 -0.67 -24.88
CA TYR A 128 2.40 -0.35 -23.44
C TYR A 128 3.29 0.88 -23.16
N PRO A 129 4.46 1.07 -23.82
CA PRO A 129 5.30 2.26 -23.59
C PRO A 129 4.64 3.59 -23.98
N THR A 130 3.58 3.55 -24.79
CA THR A 130 2.85 4.74 -25.23
C THR A 130 1.71 5.13 -24.30
N LEU A 131 1.35 4.25 -23.35
CA LEU A 131 0.25 4.46 -22.43
C LEU A 131 0.67 5.36 -21.26
N THR A 132 -0.27 6.15 -20.77
CA THR A 132 -0.08 6.95 -19.57
C THR A 132 0.19 6.05 -18.38
N SER A 133 1.29 6.27 -17.68
CA SER A 133 1.58 5.65 -16.38
C SER A 133 0.67 6.26 -15.30
N ILE A 134 -0.35 5.51 -14.87
CA ILE A 134 -1.33 5.93 -13.86
C ILE A 134 -1.74 4.70 -13.02
N SER A 135 -1.96 4.88 -11.72
CA SER A 135 -2.46 3.81 -10.84
C SER A 135 -3.94 3.52 -11.12
N ILE A 136 -4.37 2.30 -10.80
CA ILE A 136 -5.79 1.93 -10.89
C ILE A 136 -6.65 2.75 -9.92
N ASP A 137 -6.10 3.15 -8.78
CA ASP A 137 -6.77 3.97 -7.77
C ASP A 137 -7.21 5.32 -8.35
N HIS A 138 -6.29 6.04 -9.01
CA HIS A 138 -6.59 7.31 -9.67
C HIS A 138 -7.35 7.16 -10.98
N ALA A 139 -7.02 6.13 -11.76
CA ALA A 139 -7.63 5.90 -13.07
C ALA A 139 -9.10 5.50 -12.96
N VAL A 140 -9.43 4.68 -11.95
CA VAL A 140 -10.72 4.01 -11.81
C VAL A 140 -11.33 4.24 -10.43
N MET A 141 -10.65 3.88 -9.34
CA MET A 141 -11.31 3.77 -8.03
C MET A 141 -11.85 5.10 -7.47
N GLU A 142 -11.15 6.21 -7.66
CA GLU A 142 -11.62 7.55 -7.26
C GLU A 142 -12.85 8.03 -8.06
N ARG A 143 -13.14 7.41 -9.20
CA ARG A 143 -14.19 7.84 -10.15
C ARG A 143 -15.33 6.82 -10.28
N ALA A 144 -15.08 5.57 -9.90
CA ALA A 144 -16.04 4.48 -9.95
C ALA A 144 -17.20 4.75 -8.98
N THR A 145 -18.43 4.54 -9.45
CA THR A 145 -19.66 4.79 -8.68
C THR A 145 -20.23 3.55 -8.00
N ARG A 146 -19.64 2.38 -8.25
CA ARG A 146 -20.14 1.07 -7.82
C ARG A 146 -19.04 0.30 -7.09
N VAL A 147 -18.54 0.88 -6.01
CA VAL A 147 -17.47 0.32 -5.19
C VAL A 147 -18.04 -0.18 -3.87
N VAL A 148 -17.62 -1.39 -3.46
CA VAL A 148 -17.91 -1.98 -2.16
C VAL A 148 -16.60 -2.34 -1.47
N THR A 149 -16.59 -2.42 -0.15
CA THR A 149 -15.44 -2.84 0.63
C THR A 149 -15.86 -3.88 1.66
N ILE A 150 -14.92 -4.72 2.08
CA ILE A 150 -15.08 -5.60 3.24
C ILE A 150 -14.16 -5.09 4.35
N PRO A 151 -14.70 -4.55 5.46
CA PRO A 151 -13.91 -4.19 6.62
C PRO A 151 -13.30 -5.46 7.23
N ALA A 152 -11.97 -5.50 7.32
CA ALA A 152 -11.24 -6.70 7.70
C ALA A 152 -10.16 -6.43 8.74
N SER A 153 -9.96 -7.42 9.62
CA SER A 153 -8.89 -7.47 10.61
C SER A 153 -8.06 -8.73 10.37
N VAL A 154 -7.11 -8.64 9.44
CA VAL A 154 -6.29 -9.78 8.97
C VAL A 154 -4.80 -9.62 9.33
N GLY A 155 -4.50 -8.63 10.17
CA GLY A 155 -3.12 -8.21 10.46
C GLY A 155 -2.36 -7.78 9.21
N TRP A 156 -3.03 -6.99 8.37
CA TRP A 156 -2.47 -6.42 7.15
C TRP A 156 -1.46 -5.32 7.49
N ASP A 157 -0.34 -5.34 6.78
CA ASP A 157 0.61 -4.24 6.68
C ASP A 157 1.07 -4.12 5.22
N ASP A 158 1.17 -2.89 4.71
CA ASP A 158 1.62 -2.62 3.35
C ASP A 158 3.13 -2.86 3.17
N VAL A 159 3.89 -3.03 4.27
CA VAL A 159 5.35 -3.22 4.35
C VAL A 159 6.16 -2.08 3.69
N GLY A 160 5.50 -1.14 3.02
CA GLY A 160 6.08 0.01 2.31
C GLY A 160 6.68 1.10 3.20
N SER A 161 6.71 0.89 4.53
CA SER A 161 7.43 1.77 5.44
C SER A 161 8.16 0.98 6.51
N TRP A 162 9.36 1.45 6.87
CA TRP A 162 10.17 0.87 7.94
C TRP A 162 9.44 0.79 9.29
N ALA A 163 8.35 1.57 9.46
CA ALA A 163 7.50 1.55 10.64
C ALA A 163 6.79 0.19 10.88
N ALA A 164 6.70 -0.68 9.87
CA ALA A 164 6.15 -2.03 9.99
C ALA A 164 7.12 -3.01 10.69
N LEU A 165 8.43 -2.75 10.60
CA LEU A 165 9.46 -3.69 11.05
C LEU A 165 9.39 -4.07 12.53
N PRO A 166 9.06 -3.16 13.48
CA PRO A 166 8.93 -3.56 14.89
C PRO A 166 7.87 -4.63 15.14
N ALA A 167 6.78 -4.62 14.38
CA ALA A 167 5.74 -5.65 14.50
C ALA A 167 6.18 -7.00 13.93
N LEU A 168 7.07 -6.98 12.92
CA LEU A 168 7.54 -8.18 12.22
C LEU A 168 8.76 -8.82 12.89
N LEU A 169 9.73 -8.00 13.31
CA LEU A 169 11.01 -8.43 13.85
C LEU A 169 11.09 -8.35 15.38
N GLY A 170 10.10 -7.69 16.00
CA GLY A 170 10.12 -7.37 17.42
C GLY A 170 10.90 -6.08 17.73
N ALA A 171 10.87 -5.71 19.00
CA ALA A 171 11.64 -4.60 19.54
C ALA A 171 12.18 -4.95 20.94
N ASP A 172 13.28 -4.30 21.32
CA ASP A 172 13.85 -4.40 22.65
C ASP A 172 13.05 -3.59 23.70
N ALA A 173 13.56 -3.53 24.94
CA ALA A 173 12.90 -2.83 26.04
C ALA A 173 12.76 -1.31 25.83
N ASP A 174 13.64 -0.71 25.03
CA ASP A 174 13.62 0.71 24.68
C ASP A 174 12.90 0.97 23.35
N GLY A 175 12.22 -0.05 22.81
CA GLY A 175 11.46 0.03 21.57
C GLY A 175 12.32 0.09 20.31
N ASN A 176 13.60 -0.31 20.38
CA ASN A 176 14.46 -0.39 19.22
C ASN A 176 14.27 -1.73 18.50
N THR A 177 14.22 -1.71 17.18
CA THR A 177 14.19 -2.89 16.31
C THR A 177 15.55 -3.04 15.65
N LEU A 178 16.27 -4.11 15.98
CA LEU A 178 17.70 -4.26 15.71
C LEU A 178 17.98 -5.59 15.00
N THR A 179 18.90 -5.57 14.05
CA THR A 179 19.62 -6.79 13.61
C THR A 179 20.73 -7.16 14.59
N GLU A 180 21.24 -8.40 14.52
CA GLU A 180 22.27 -8.92 15.44
C GLU A 180 23.53 -8.02 15.55
N LEU A 181 23.96 -7.41 14.44
CA LEU A 181 25.09 -6.46 14.42
C LEU A 181 24.66 -4.99 14.52
N ALA A 182 23.59 -4.71 15.27
CA ALA A 182 23.19 -3.34 15.58
C ALA A 182 23.25 -3.08 17.09
N LEU A 183 23.72 -1.88 17.45
CA LEU A 183 23.83 -1.42 18.83
C LEU A 183 23.26 -0.01 18.95
N VAL A 184 22.41 0.19 19.95
CA VAL A 184 21.92 1.52 20.34
C VAL A 184 22.40 1.80 21.76
N VAL A 185 23.02 2.95 21.96
CA VAL A 185 23.43 3.45 23.27
C VAL A 185 22.69 4.76 23.53
N ASP A 186 22.04 4.88 24.68
CA ASP A 186 21.29 6.08 25.09
C ASP A 186 20.27 6.55 24.02
N GLY A 187 19.50 5.60 23.45
CA GLY A 187 18.55 5.86 22.37
C GLY A 187 17.33 4.94 22.43
N HIS A 188 16.21 5.38 21.85
CA HIS A 188 14.95 4.64 21.89
C HIS A 188 14.13 4.78 20.60
N GLY A 189 13.24 3.81 20.35
CA GLY A 189 12.31 3.84 19.21
C GLY A 189 12.97 3.70 17.84
N ASN A 190 14.26 3.37 17.78
CA ASN A 190 15.04 3.30 16.55
C ASN A 190 14.77 2.01 15.77
N ILE A 191 14.97 2.07 14.45
CA ILE A 191 15.00 0.88 13.59
C ILE A 191 16.39 0.84 12.96
N VAL A 192 17.22 -0.11 13.37
CA VAL A 192 18.61 -0.23 12.89
C VAL A 192 18.80 -1.61 12.28
N ILE A 193 18.75 -1.66 10.96
CA ILE A 193 18.81 -2.89 10.17
C ILE A 193 20.05 -2.84 9.30
N GLY A 194 20.93 -3.83 9.46
CA GLY A 194 22.08 -4.02 8.60
C GLY A 194 22.14 -5.43 8.03
N ASP A 195 23.19 -5.70 7.27
CA ASP A 195 23.56 -7.07 6.96
C ASP A 195 24.44 -7.68 8.06
N ASP A 196 24.66 -8.98 7.98
CA ASP A 196 25.43 -9.74 8.98
C ASP A 196 26.96 -9.47 8.91
N ALA A 197 27.38 -8.44 8.17
CA ALA A 197 28.80 -8.11 7.96
C ALA A 197 29.19 -6.74 8.53
N THR A 198 28.25 -5.86 8.87
CA THR A 198 28.55 -4.48 9.27
C THR A 198 27.90 -4.13 10.59
N LEU A 199 28.74 -3.82 11.59
CA LEU A 199 28.29 -3.25 12.85
C LEU A 199 27.76 -1.84 12.64
N ILE A 200 26.51 -1.59 13.06
CA ILE A 200 25.92 -0.26 13.11
C ILE A 200 25.75 0.13 14.56
N ALA A 201 26.35 1.25 14.98
CA ALA A 201 26.21 1.78 16.33
C ALA A 201 25.63 3.20 16.28
N THR A 202 24.57 3.45 17.06
CA THR A 202 24.01 4.79 17.29
C THR A 202 24.16 5.17 18.76
N VAL A 203 24.38 6.47 19.01
CA VAL A 203 24.52 7.01 20.37
C VAL A 203 23.67 8.27 20.49
N GLY A 204 22.76 8.33 21.46
CA GLY A 204 21.94 9.52 21.72
C GLY A 204 20.87 9.80 20.66
N LEU A 205 20.60 8.84 19.77
CA LEU A 205 19.59 8.98 18.71
C LEU A 205 18.29 8.29 19.12
N SER A 206 17.17 8.94 18.84
CA SER A 206 15.82 8.38 19.02
C SER A 206 14.97 8.62 17.79
N ASP A 207 14.02 7.71 17.56
CA ASP A 207 13.09 7.76 16.44
C ASP A 207 13.78 7.93 15.07
N VAL A 208 14.91 7.26 14.88
CA VAL A 208 15.59 7.18 13.58
C VAL A 208 15.49 5.79 12.98
N VAL A 209 15.52 5.76 11.66
CA VAL A 209 15.63 4.57 10.84
C VAL A 209 17.01 4.59 10.19
N VAL A 210 17.81 3.56 10.44
CA VAL A 210 19.13 3.32 9.85
C VAL A 210 19.07 1.99 9.12
N ILE A 211 19.16 2.02 7.80
CA ILE A 211 19.16 0.83 6.95
C ILE A 211 20.47 0.75 6.21
N LYS A 212 21.21 -0.34 6.37
CA LYS A 212 22.38 -0.66 5.56
C LYS A 212 22.06 -1.83 4.65
N ALA A 213 22.20 -1.63 3.34
CA ALA A 213 21.97 -2.65 2.33
C ALA A 213 23.04 -2.53 1.23
N GLY A 214 23.80 -3.60 1.00
CA GLY A 214 24.87 -3.61 0.01
C GLY A 214 25.92 -2.52 0.28
N ASP A 215 26.11 -1.64 -0.70
CA ASP A 215 27.04 -0.51 -0.65
C ASP A 215 26.38 0.84 -0.29
N ALA A 216 25.12 0.82 0.16
CA ALA A 216 24.36 1.99 0.55
C ALA A 216 23.90 1.94 2.03
N MET A 217 23.72 3.13 2.61
CA MET A 217 23.12 3.32 3.92
C MET A 217 22.14 4.50 3.87
N LEU A 218 20.93 4.28 4.39
CA LEU A 218 19.92 5.31 4.61
C LEU A 218 19.85 5.62 6.10
N VAL A 219 19.87 6.91 6.43
CA VAL A 219 19.56 7.40 7.79
C VAL A 219 18.48 8.45 7.65
N ILE A 220 17.34 8.21 8.28
CA ILE A 220 16.18 9.09 8.19
C ILE A 220 15.45 9.13 9.53
N ARG A 221 14.74 10.21 9.83
CA ARG A 221 13.82 10.19 10.96
C ARG A 221 12.65 9.27 10.63
N LYS A 222 12.15 8.56 11.64
CA LYS A 222 11.03 7.62 11.52
C LYS A 222 9.76 8.31 10.99
N ASP A 223 9.51 9.55 11.41
CA ASP A 223 8.39 10.38 10.93
C ASP A 223 8.51 10.82 9.46
N ALA A 224 9.70 10.73 8.89
CA ALA A 224 10.00 11.09 7.51
C ALA A 224 10.19 9.87 6.60
N ALA A 225 9.84 8.65 7.03
CA ALA A 225 10.09 7.43 6.25
C ALA A 225 9.57 7.50 4.79
N GLN A 226 8.42 8.16 4.57
CA GLN A 226 7.83 8.36 3.23
C GLN A 226 8.67 9.28 2.31
N ASP A 227 9.54 10.12 2.89
CA ASP A 227 10.44 11.00 2.15
C ASP A 227 11.61 10.26 1.50
N VAL A 228 11.73 8.93 1.66
CA VAL A 228 12.74 8.11 0.96
C VAL A 228 12.67 8.29 -0.57
N ARG A 229 11.49 8.56 -1.12
CA ARG A 229 11.30 8.88 -2.54
C ARG A 229 12.14 10.09 -2.99
N LYS A 230 12.33 11.09 -2.12
CA LYS A 230 13.18 12.25 -2.41
C LYS A 230 14.64 11.83 -2.64
N VAL A 231 15.11 10.80 -1.92
CA VAL A 231 16.45 10.22 -2.12
C VAL A 231 16.52 9.50 -3.46
N VAL A 232 15.51 8.70 -3.81
CA VAL A 232 15.43 7.98 -5.11
C VAL A 232 15.47 8.95 -6.29
N GLU A 233 14.68 10.03 -6.21
CA GLU A 233 14.65 11.09 -7.23
C GLU A 233 16.00 11.81 -7.34
N ALA A 234 16.63 12.13 -6.21
CA ALA A 234 17.95 12.77 -6.18
C ALA A 234 19.08 11.88 -6.73
N LEU A 235 19.06 10.58 -6.43
CA LEU A 235 20.03 9.61 -6.95
C LEU A 235 19.90 9.46 -8.46
N SER A 236 18.67 9.36 -8.96
CA SER A 236 18.37 9.29 -10.40
C SER A 236 18.89 10.53 -11.13
N ALA A 237 18.61 11.73 -10.60
CA ALA A 237 19.08 13.00 -11.17
C ALA A 237 20.61 13.14 -11.20
N ARG A 238 21.31 12.46 -10.28
CA ARG A 238 22.78 12.47 -10.19
C ARG A 238 23.45 11.34 -10.98
N GLY A 239 22.70 10.50 -11.69
CA GLY A 239 23.24 9.34 -12.40
C GLY A 239 23.75 8.23 -11.48
N LEU A 240 23.26 8.18 -10.24
CA LEU A 240 23.66 7.21 -9.21
C LEU A 240 22.67 6.03 -9.15
N ALA A 241 22.12 5.62 -10.29
CA ALA A 241 21.08 4.59 -10.38
C ALA A 241 21.52 3.20 -9.91
N ARG A 242 22.84 2.94 -9.76
CA ARG A 242 23.36 1.68 -9.20
C ARG A 242 23.00 1.45 -7.72
N TYR A 243 22.55 2.50 -7.04
CA TYR A 243 22.18 2.50 -5.62
C TYR A 243 20.66 2.53 -5.40
N LEU A 244 19.86 2.35 -6.47
CA LEU A 244 18.40 2.27 -6.41
C LEU A 244 17.92 0.84 -6.30
#